data_AF-A0A3S3H539-F1
#
_entry.id   AF-A0A3S3H539-F1
#
_cell.length_a   1.000
_cell.length_b   1.000
_cell.length_c   1.000
_cell.angle_alpha   90.00
_cell.angle_beta   90.00
_cell.angle_gamma   90.00
#
_symmetry.space_group_name_H-M   'P 1'
#
loop_
_entity.id
_entity.type
_entity.pdbx_description
1 polymer ?
#
loop_
_entity_poly.entity_id
_entity_poly.type
_entity_poly.pdbx_seq_one_letter_code
_entity_poly.pdbx_strand_id
1 'polypeptide(L)' 'MRKPETIERLYLDFDGFFASVEQQCDRRLRGRPIGVVPFEGTDRTAVIACSREAKAYGVK' A
#
# COMPACT_ATOMS: atom_id res chain seq x y z
N MET A 1 24.05 -14.37 19.12
CA MET A 1 23.75 -13.58 17.90
C MET A 1 24.99 -12.74 17.55
N ARG A 2 25.43 -12.75 16.28
CA ARG A 2 26.56 -11.93 15.80
C ARG A 2 26.09 -10.49 15.59
N LYS A 3 26.85 -9.51 16.07
CA LYS A 3 26.66 -8.09 15.76
C LYS A 3 27.68 -7.69 14.68
N PRO A 4 27.26 -7.27 13.48
CA PRO A 4 28.19 -6.87 12.43
C PRO A 4 28.80 -5.49 12.74
N GLU A 5 30.05 -5.28 12.31
CA GLU A 5 30.76 -4.00 12.43
C GLU A 5 30.46 -3.03 11.28
N THR A 6 29.87 -3.54 10.19
CA THR A 6 29.46 -2.77 9.02
C THR A 6 28.02 -3.10 8.61
N ILE A 7 27.41 -2.27 7.76
CA ILE A 7 26.08 -2.55 7.19
C ILE A 7 26.23 -3.67 6.16
N GLU A 8 25.53 -4.78 6.36
CA GLU A 8 25.59 -5.94 5.46
C GLU A 8 24.30 -6.16 4.67
N ARG A 9 23.15 -5.67 5.15
CA ARG A 9 21.83 -5.91 4.57
C ARG A 9 20.89 -4.72 4.80
N LEU A 10 20.03 -4.48 3.82
CA LEU A 10 18.93 -3.51 3.89
C LEU A 10 17.62 -4.24 3.59
N TYR A 11 16.60 -4.02 4.41
CA TYR A 11 15.22 -4.41 4.13
C TYR A 11 14.40 -3.15 3.92
N LEU A 12 13.61 -3.12 2.86
CA LEU A 12 12.76 -1.99 2.50
C LEU A 12 11.40 -2.52 2.08
N ASP A 13 10.35 -1.94 2.67
CA ASP A 13 8.95 -2.25 2.40
C ASP A 13 8.18 -0.94 2.19
N PHE A 14 7.24 -0.94 1.25
CA PHE A 14 6.48 0.25 0.89
C PHE A 14 5.09 0.25 1.53
N ASP A 15 4.77 1.33 2.24
CA ASP A 15 3.45 1.54 2.84
C ASP A 15 2.33 1.57 1.79
N GLY A 16 1.55 0.49 1.71
CA GLY A 16 0.38 0.44 0.84
C GLY A 16 0.74 0.61 -0.64
N PHE A 17 1.80 -0.09 -1.10
CA PHE A 17 2.44 0.07 -2.40
C PHE A 17 1.49 0.39 -3.56
N PHE A 18 0.53 -0.48 -3.89
CA PHE A 18 -0.37 -0.24 -5.03
C PHE A 18 -1.24 1.01 -4.82
N ALA A 19 -1.73 1.28 -3.62
CA ALA A 19 -2.49 2.50 -3.34
C ALA A 19 -1.62 3.76 -3.51
N SER A 20 -0.34 3.71 -3.12
CA SER A 20 0.60 4.82 -3.33
C SER A 20 0.89 5.08 -4.81
N VAL A 21 0.96 4.02 -5.63
CA VAL A 21 1.12 4.12 -7.09
C VAL A 21 -0.11 4.79 -7.70
N GLU A 22 -1.33 4.37 -7.33
CA GLU A 22 -2.56 5.00 -7.81
C GLU A 22 -2.66 6.48 -7.44
N GLN A 23 -2.29 6.84 -6.20
CA GLN A 23 -2.23 8.24 -5.75
C GLN A 23 -1.16 9.06 -6.49
N GLN A 24 -0.06 8.43 -6.90
CA GLN A 24 0.97 9.08 -7.69
C GLN A 24 0.47 9.33 -9.12
N CYS A 25 -0.19 8.34 -9.74
CA CYS A 25 -0.77 8.39 -11.08
C CYS A 25 -1.94 9.37 -11.18
N ASP A 26 -2.84 9.39 -10.21
CA ASP A 26 -3.97 10.32 -10.14
C ASP A 26 -3.94 11.16 -8.86
N ARG A 27 -3.60 12.44 -9.03
CA ARG A 27 -3.49 13.41 -7.92
C ARG A 27 -4.79 13.58 -7.15
N ARG A 28 -5.96 13.30 -7.74
CA ARG A 28 -7.26 13.42 -7.08
C ARG A 28 -7.48 12.37 -5.98
N LEU A 29 -6.67 11.31 -5.97
CA LEU A 29 -6.74 10.23 -4.98
C LEU A 29 -5.86 10.51 -3.74
N ARG A 30 -4.98 11.51 -3.79
CA ARG A 30 -4.07 11.85 -2.67
C ARG A 30 -4.86 12.38 -1.48
N GLY A 31 -4.48 11.95 -0.28
CA GLY A 31 -5.16 12.35 0.96
C GLY A 31 -6.56 11.75 1.13
N ARG A 32 -6.96 10.81 0.26
CA ARG A 32 -8.27 10.15 0.31
C ARG A 32 -8.13 8.69 0.74
N PRO A 33 -9.10 8.15 1.50
CA PRO A 33 -9.15 6.73 1.80
C PRO A 33 -9.51 5.94 0.53
N ILE A 34 -8.50 5.31 -0.08
CA ILE A 34 -8.65 4.44 -1.25
C ILE A 34 -8.24 2.99 -0.94
N GLY A 35 -8.86 2.06 -1.67
CA GLY A 35 -8.49 0.65 -1.76
C GLY A 35 -8.36 0.22 -3.22
N VAL A 36 -7.48 -0.74 -3.48
CA VAL A 36 -7.19 -1.30 -4.82
C VAL A 36 -7.80 -2.69 -4.90
N VAL A 37 -8.49 -2.99 -6.01
CA VAL A 37 -9.03 -4.31 -6.35
C VAL A 37 -8.34 -4.84 -7.62
N PRO A 38 -8.20 -6.16 -7.80
CA PRO A 38 -7.43 -6.73 -8.91
C PRO A 38 -8.14 -6.69 -10.28
N PHE A 39 -9.48 -6.71 -10.29
CA PHE A 39 -10.27 -6.85 -11.50
C PHE A 39 -11.45 -5.88 -11.51
N GLU A 40 -11.70 -5.26 -12.66
CA GLU A 40 -12.91 -4.49 -12.92
C GLU A 40 -14.05 -5.41 -13.43
N GLY A 41 -15.30 -4.98 -13.28
CA GLY A 41 -16.46 -5.65 -13.87
C GLY A 41 -16.87 -6.98 -13.22
N THR A 42 -16.43 -7.26 -12.00
CA THR A 42 -16.82 -8.45 -11.23
C THR A 42 -17.76 -8.11 -10.06
N ASP A 43 -18.64 -9.04 -9.72
CA ASP A 43 -19.52 -9.00 -8.55
C ASP A 43 -18.83 -9.53 -7.27
N ARG A 44 -17.64 -10.13 -7.39
CA ARG A 44 -16.88 -10.72 -6.27
C ARG A 44 -15.42 -10.33 -6.33
N THR A 45 -14.97 -9.58 -5.33
CA THR A 45 -13.59 -9.11 -5.24
C THR A 45 -13.18 -8.85 -3.79
N ALA A 46 -11.90 -8.53 -3.58
CA ALA A 46 -11.34 -8.11 -2.30
C ALA A 46 -10.34 -6.98 -2.50
N VAL A 47 -10.18 -6.16 -1.46
CA VAL A 47 -9.13 -5.13 -1.43
C VAL A 47 -7.77 -5.83 -1.28
N ILE A 48 -6.85 -5.58 -2.21
CA ILE A 48 -5.50 -6.16 -2.21
C ILE A 48 -4.43 -5.19 -1.70
N ALA A 49 -4.75 -3.89 -1.67
CA ALA A 49 -3.94 -2.86 -1.04
C ALA A 49 -4.82 -1.67 -0.66
N CYS A 50 -4.47 -0.98 0.41
CA CYS A 50 -5.19 0.21 0.86
C CYS A 50 -4.23 1.32 1.28
N SER A 51 -4.67 2.55 1.07
CA SER A 51 -3.97 3.78 1.47
C SER A 51 -3.82 3.89 2.99
N ARG A 52 -2.86 4.70 3.45
CA ARG A 52 -2.71 5.01 4.89
C ARG A 52 -3.99 5.60 5.47
N GLU A 53 -4.67 6.45 4.70
CA GLU A 53 -5.94 7.05 5.06
C GLU A 53 -7.03 5.98 5.26
N ALA A 54 -7.13 5.00 4.36
CA ALA A 54 -8.08 3.89 4.51
C ALA A 54 -7.75 2.99 5.72
N LYS A 55 -6.47 2.74 5.99
CA LYS A 55 -6.03 2.00 7.19
C LYS A 55 -6.44 2.70 8.48
N ALA A 56 -6.43 4.04 8.52
CA ALA A 56 -6.89 4.79 9.69
C ALA A 56 -8.39 4.58 9.99
N TYR A 57 -9.18 4.20 8.98
CA TYR A 57 -10.59 3.79 9.13
C TYR A 57 -10.77 2.29 9.41
N GLY A 58 -9.69 1.52 9.56
CA GLY A 58 -9.74 0.10 9.89
C GLY A 58 -9.88 -0.87 8.71
N VAL A 59 -9.73 -0.39 7.46
CA VAL A 59 -9.72 -1.24 6.26
C VAL A 59 -8.49 -2.16 6.28
N LYS A 60 -8.68 -3.45 5.95
CA LYS A 60 -7.65 -4.49 5.91
C LYS A 60 -7.82 -5.38 4.69
#